data_AF-A0A938BGK0-F1
#
_entry.id   AF-A0A938BGK0-F1
#
_cell.length_a   1.000
_cell.length_b   1.000
_cell.length_c   1.000
_cell.angle_alpha   90.00
_cell.angle_beta   90.00
_cell.angle_gamma   90.00
#
_symmetry.space_group_name_H-M   'P 1'
#
loop_
_entity.id
_entity.type
_entity.pdbx_description
1 polymer ?
#
loop_
_entity_poly.entity_id
_entity_poly.type
_entity_poly.pdbx_seq_one_letter_code
_entity_poly.pdbx_strand_id
1 'polypeptide(L)'
;MFKRSSWLILAVCLIFVIAGCGERIKKVEIRHRYSRGKVNNLTPQELELENTLKKAAKLEAAKQYAKGMFDVAYIIAAEHENLGFTVYVKGNDVVVERGLDTSKEPTLVIPLSDDAIFNTVRFFEDGVIDDREEFLIVNGTFKPAWEASYRIPEIQSRWIRKFMKLEGLMHVTLLNEKKYEYQGKVVKNELSVVRVDNEWLVFNGLEGLPVSRMALSAKDAVAMYKLIMRDLKRAKSVSEKMEIMNQFGKIRSRCLVKK
;
A
#
# COMPACT_ATOMS: atom_id res chain seq x y z
N MET A 1 45.35 21.16 12.14
CA MET A 1 45.04 20.29 10.99
C MET A 1 43.63 19.71 11.16
N PHE A 2 42.57 20.51 10.99
CA PHE A 2 41.16 20.07 11.14
C PHE A 2 40.25 21.10 10.45
N LYS A 3 40.23 21.17 9.10
CA LYS A 3 39.30 22.06 8.37
C LYS A 3 38.93 21.61 6.94
N ARG A 4 39.23 20.36 6.54
CA ARG A 4 38.85 19.82 5.21
C ARG A 4 37.62 18.90 5.22
N SER A 5 37.25 18.29 6.35
CA SER A 5 36.11 17.37 6.44
C SER A 5 34.75 18.09 6.44
N SER A 6 34.62 19.24 7.14
CA SER A 6 33.35 19.98 7.22
C SER A 6 32.91 20.62 5.90
N TRP A 7 33.86 21.01 5.04
CA TRP A 7 33.55 21.57 3.71
C TRP A 7 33.00 20.52 2.74
N LEU A 8 33.45 19.27 2.85
CA LEU A 8 32.93 18.18 2.03
C LEU A 8 31.50 17.81 2.42
N ILE A 9 31.19 17.80 3.72
CA ILE A 9 29.83 17.54 4.22
C ILE A 9 28.88 18.69 3.83
N LEU A 10 29.33 19.95 3.95
CA LEU A 10 28.54 21.11 3.51
C LEU A 10 28.31 21.13 1.99
N ALA A 11 29.32 20.75 1.20
CA ALA A 11 29.20 20.65 -0.26
C ALA A 11 28.25 19.51 -0.67
N VAL A 12 28.31 18.35 -0.03
CA VAL A 12 27.39 17.23 -0.28
C VAL A 12 25.95 17.62 0.12
N CYS A 13 25.76 18.29 1.26
CA CYS A 13 24.46 18.83 1.66
C CYS A 13 23.95 19.90 0.68
N LEU A 14 24.79 20.81 0.19
CA LEU A 14 24.41 21.80 -0.82
C LEU A 14 24.04 21.15 -2.16
N ILE A 15 24.76 20.11 -2.60
CA ILE A 15 24.43 19.35 -3.81
C ILE A 15 23.08 18.64 -3.64
N PHE A 16 22.77 18.08 -2.47
CA PHE A 16 21.45 17.51 -2.20
C PHE A 16 20.33 18.56 -2.11
N VAL A 17 20.61 19.75 -1.58
CA VAL A 17 19.66 20.87 -1.55
C VAL A 17 19.41 21.41 -2.95
N ILE A 18 20.45 21.60 -3.77
CA ILE A 18 20.33 22.12 -5.14
C ILE A 18 19.70 21.07 -6.08
N ALA A 19 20.03 19.78 -5.92
CA ALA A 19 19.41 18.70 -6.70
C ALA A 19 17.97 18.38 -6.23
N GLY A 20 17.66 18.61 -4.94
CA GLY A 20 16.34 18.37 -4.35
C GLY A 20 15.35 19.53 -4.48
N CYS A 21 15.81 20.78 -4.59
CA CYS A 21 14.95 21.96 -4.70
C CYS A 21 14.50 22.30 -6.14
N GLY A 22 15.00 21.58 -7.16
CA GLY A 22 14.74 21.90 -8.57
C GLY A 22 13.67 21.06 -9.27
N GLU A 23 13.35 19.85 -8.78
CA GLU A 23 12.27 19.07 -9.38
C GLU A 23 10.92 19.66 -8.96
N ARG A 24 10.28 20.43 -9.86
CA ARG A 24 8.83 20.65 -9.77
C ARG A 24 8.17 19.28 -9.92
N ILE A 25 7.94 18.59 -8.80
CA ILE A 25 7.15 17.36 -8.75
C ILE A 25 5.76 17.75 -9.25
N LYS A 26 5.47 17.48 -10.52
CA LYS A 26 4.12 17.60 -11.04
C LYS A 26 3.27 16.66 -10.20
N LYS A 27 2.24 17.20 -9.54
CA LYS A 27 1.24 16.38 -8.85
C LYS A 27 0.72 15.40 -9.90
N VAL A 28 0.86 14.10 -9.63
CA VAL A 28 0.23 13.09 -10.49
C VAL A 28 -1.26 13.36 -10.41
N GLU A 29 -1.85 13.70 -11.55
CA GLU A 29 -3.29 13.90 -11.64
C GLU A 29 -3.94 12.52 -11.52
N ILE A 30 -4.32 12.15 -10.31
CA ILE A 30 -5.12 10.96 -10.07
C ILE A 30 -6.51 11.30 -10.57
N ARG A 31 -6.78 10.99 -11.84
CA ARG A 31 -8.14 11.08 -12.38
C ARG A 31 -9.03 10.22 -11.49
N HIS A 32 -9.93 10.86 -10.74
CA HIS A 32 -10.92 10.16 -9.94
C HIS A 32 -11.82 9.36 -10.88
N ARG A 33 -11.55 8.06 -11.01
CA ARG A 33 -12.34 7.13 -11.83
C ARG A 33 -13.54 6.54 -11.09
N TYR A 34 -13.78 6.97 -9.85
CA TYR A 34 -14.79 6.38 -8.98
C TYR A 34 -16.00 7.30 -8.90
N SER A 35 -17.18 6.74 -9.14
CA SER A 35 -18.45 7.36 -8.79
C SER A 35 -18.79 7.03 -7.33
N ARG A 36 -19.74 7.77 -6.73
CA ARG A 36 -20.22 7.50 -5.36
C ARG A 36 -20.77 6.07 -5.19
N GLY A 37 -21.24 5.44 -6.26
CA GLY A 37 -21.84 4.12 -6.18
C GLY A 37 -23.27 4.10 -5.66
N LYS A 38 -23.77 2.88 -5.49
CA LYS A 38 -25.07 2.55 -4.93
C LYS A 38 -25.12 2.87 -3.44
N VAL A 39 -26.03 3.76 -3.06
CA VAL A 39 -26.23 4.18 -1.66
C VAL A 39 -27.62 3.88 -1.11
N ASN A 40 -28.58 3.55 -1.98
CA ASN A 40 -29.96 3.23 -1.61
C ASN A 40 -30.37 1.89 -2.21
N ASN A 41 -31.46 1.30 -1.70
CA ASN A 41 -32.07 0.08 -2.22
C ASN A 41 -31.08 -1.08 -2.35
N LEU A 42 -30.27 -1.29 -1.30
CA LEU A 42 -29.41 -2.47 -1.22
C LEU A 42 -30.27 -3.74 -1.15
N THR A 43 -29.84 -4.80 -1.82
CA THR A 43 -30.42 -6.13 -1.66
C THR A 43 -30.11 -6.66 -0.25
N PRO A 44 -30.81 -7.71 0.23
CA PRO A 44 -30.49 -8.32 1.52
C PRO A 44 -29.03 -8.75 1.66
N GLN A 45 -28.44 -9.32 0.61
CA GLN A 45 -27.04 -9.74 0.58
C GLN A 45 -26.08 -8.55 0.66
N GLU A 46 -26.32 -7.49 -0.11
CA GLU A 46 -25.47 -6.30 -0.07
C GLU A 46 -25.52 -5.59 1.30
N LEU A 47 -26.68 -5.64 1.97
CA LEU A 47 -26.83 -5.13 3.33
C LEU A 47 -26.05 -6.00 4.34
N GLU A 48 -25.97 -7.30 4.12
CA GLU A 48 -25.17 -8.22 4.93
C GLU A 48 -23.67 -7.93 4.80
N LEU A 49 -23.18 -7.63 3.59
CA LEU A 49 -21.81 -7.17 3.35
C LEU A 49 -21.51 -5.89 4.14
N GLU A 50 -22.41 -4.89 4.06
CA GLU A 50 -22.27 -3.65 4.82
C GLU A 50 -22.20 -3.91 6.33
N ASN A 51 -23.12 -4.72 6.85
CA ASN A 51 -23.21 -5.06 8.26
C ASN A 51 -21.96 -5.82 8.73
N THR A 52 -21.42 -6.69 7.90
CA THR A 52 -20.18 -7.42 8.17
C THR A 52 -18.99 -6.47 8.30
N LEU A 53 -18.82 -5.55 7.34
CA LEU A 53 -17.76 -4.54 7.41
C LEU A 53 -17.91 -3.65 8.65
N LYS A 54 -19.13 -3.22 8.96
CA LYS A 54 -19.43 -2.45 10.17
C LYS A 54 -19.15 -3.24 11.46
N LYS A 55 -19.41 -4.54 11.49
CA LYS A 55 -19.08 -5.41 12.62
C LYS A 55 -17.56 -5.52 12.77
N ALA A 56 -16.84 -5.80 11.69
CA ALA A 56 -15.38 -5.90 11.70
C ALA A 56 -14.73 -4.59 12.16
N ALA A 57 -15.20 -3.43 11.68
CA ALA A 57 -14.68 -2.12 12.06
C ALA A 57 -14.82 -1.78 13.56
N LYS A 58 -15.70 -2.48 14.29
CA LYS A 58 -15.85 -2.32 15.74
C LYS A 58 -14.85 -3.15 16.55
N LEU A 59 -14.20 -4.14 15.94
CA LEU A 59 -13.23 -5.01 16.62
C LEU A 59 -11.92 -4.26 16.88
N GLU A 60 -11.38 -4.37 18.09
CA GLU A 60 -10.18 -3.63 18.49
C GLU A 60 -8.95 -4.02 17.66
N ALA A 61 -8.79 -5.32 17.33
CA ALA A 61 -7.71 -5.78 16.46
C ALA A 61 -7.80 -5.14 15.06
N ALA A 62 -9.01 -5.02 14.49
CA ALA A 62 -9.21 -4.37 13.19
C ALA A 62 -8.87 -2.87 13.25
N LYS A 63 -9.26 -2.17 14.32
CA LYS A 63 -8.92 -0.75 14.54
C LYS A 63 -7.41 -0.56 14.63
N GLN A 64 -6.73 -1.40 15.39
CA GLN A 64 -5.28 -1.37 15.53
C GLN A 64 -4.56 -1.68 14.20
N TYR A 65 -5.07 -2.65 13.44
CA TYR A 65 -4.49 -3.00 12.15
C TYR A 65 -4.66 -1.89 11.11
N ALA A 66 -5.84 -1.27 11.05
CA ALA A 66 -6.11 -0.13 10.17
C ALA A 66 -5.21 1.08 10.51
N LYS A 67 -4.83 1.25 11.79
CA LYS A 67 -3.97 2.34 12.23
C LYS A 67 -2.60 2.27 11.57
N GLY A 68 -2.34 3.28 10.74
CA GLY A 68 -1.09 3.39 9.99
C GLY A 68 -1.07 2.61 8.69
N MET A 69 -2.16 1.94 8.31
CA MET A 69 -2.36 1.42 6.96
C MET A 69 -3.00 2.48 6.05
N PHE A 70 -4.08 3.12 6.51
CA PHE A 70 -4.76 4.15 5.72
C PHE A 70 -5.46 5.18 6.60
N ASP A 71 -5.72 6.36 6.03
CA ASP A 71 -6.62 7.34 6.65
C ASP A 71 -8.04 7.19 6.07
N VAL A 72 -8.12 6.94 4.75
CA VAL A 72 -9.36 6.63 4.02
C VAL A 72 -9.09 5.43 3.12
N ALA A 73 -9.94 4.41 3.16
CA ALA A 73 -9.91 3.30 2.21
C ALA A 73 -11.27 3.14 1.53
N TYR A 74 -11.24 2.80 0.24
CA TYR A 74 -12.42 2.33 -0.48
C TYR A 74 -12.39 0.81 -0.51
N ILE A 75 -13.49 0.18 -0.13
CA ILE A 75 -13.75 -1.23 -0.35
C ILE A 75 -14.71 -1.32 -1.53
N ILE A 76 -14.30 -1.97 -2.62
CA ILE A 76 -15.14 -2.22 -3.79
C ILE A 76 -15.62 -3.67 -3.70
N ALA A 77 -16.94 -3.88 -3.63
CA ALA A 77 -17.49 -5.23 -3.66
C ALA A 77 -17.44 -5.74 -5.11
N ALA A 78 -16.45 -6.57 -5.42
CA ALA A 78 -16.07 -6.90 -6.79
C ALA A 78 -17.15 -7.65 -7.59
N GLU A 79 -18.07 -8.31 -6.87
CA GLU A 79 -19.16 -9.12 -7.44
C GLU A 79 -20.47 -8.34 -7.60
N HIS A 80 -20.49 -7.08 -7.15
CA HIS A 80 -21.68 -6.23 -7.16
C HIS A 80 -21.45 -4.98 -8.00
N GLU A 81 -22.34 -4.74 -8.95
CA GLU A 81 -22.23 -3.58 -9.81
C GLU A 81 -22.40 -2.29 -8.99
N ASN A 82 -21.41 -1.39 -9.12
CA ASN A 82 -21.47 -0.05 -8.54
C ASN A 82 -21.61 -0.03 -7.00
N LEU A 83 -21.27 -1.11 -6.29
CA LEU A 83 -21.30 -1.18 -4.84
C LEU A 83 -19.91 -0.95 -4.24
N GLY A 84 -19.84 -0.03 -3.29
CA GLY A 84 -18.62 0.23 -2.54
C GLY A 84 -18.90 0.87 -1.18
N PHE A 85 -17.88 0.84 -0.34
CA PHE A 85 -17.92 1.35 1.03
C PHE A 85 -16.68 2.20 1.30
N THR A 86 -16.86 3.33 1.97
CA THR A 86 -15.75 4.16 2.45
C THR A 86 -15.46 3.82 3.90
N VAL A 87 -14.21 3.50 4.19
CA VAL A 87 -13.70 3.22 5.53
C VAL A 87 -12.81 4.37 5.96
N TYR A 88 -13.14 4.98 7.09
CA TYR A 88 -12.36 6.06 7.69
C TYR A 88 -11.69 5.61 8.97
N VAL A 89 -10.44 6.00 9.17
CA VAL A 89 -9.80 5.98 10.48
C VAL A 89 -9.96 7.37 11.11
N LYS A 90 -10.78 7.48 12.16
CA LYS A 90 -11.08 8.72 12.89
C LYS A 90 -10.58 8.59 14.32
N GLY A 91 -9.36 9.05 14.58
CA GLY A 91 -8.73 8.91 15.89
C GLY A 91 -8.44 7.44 16.20
N ASN A 92 -9.17 6.87 17.17
CA ASN A 92 -9.08 5.45 17.51
C ASN A 92 -10.21 4.60 16.91
N ASP A 93 -11.19 5.21 16.24
CA ASP A 93 -12.31 4.49 15.66
C ASP A 93 -12.15 4.27 14.16
N VAL A 94 -12.78 3.19 13.68
CA VAL A 94 -12.93 2.89 12.26
C VAL A 94 -14.41 2.97 11.92
N VAL A 95 -14.75 3.79 10.92
CA VAL A 95 -16.15 4.03 10.51
C VAL A 95 -16.33 3.57 9.08
N VAL A 96 -17.34 2.75 8.83
CA VAL A 96 -17.75 2.29 7.50
C VAL A 96 -19.00 3.03 7.07
N GLU A 97 -18.91 3.73 5.94
CA GLU A 97 -20.01 4.43 5.30
C GLU A 97 -20.29 3.80 3.93
N ARG A 98 -21.57 3.80 3.54
CA ARG A 98 -22.02 3.27 2.26
C ARG A 98 -21.67 4.26 1.13
N GLY A 99 -21.23 3.72 0.00
CA GLY A 99 -20.75 4.49 -1.13
C GLY A 99 -19.31 4.97 -0.97
N LEU A 100 -18.77 5.49 -2.06
CA LEU A 100 -17.42 6.05 -2.14
C LEU A 100 -17.48 7.57 -1.92
N ASP A 101 -16.76 8.09 -0.93
CA ASP A 101 -16.66 9.52 -0.65
C ASP A 101 -15.74 10.22 -1.67
N THR A 102 -16.28 10.48 -2.87
CA THR A 102 -15.54 11.11 -3.96
C THR A 102 -15.04 12.54 -3.65
N SER A 103 -15.35 13.11 -2.49
CA SER A 103 -14.76 14.38 -2.03
C SER A 103 -13.34 14.21 -1.49
N LYS A 104 -12.89 12.98 -1.21
CA LYS A 104 -11.58 12.67 -0.66
C LYS A 104 -10.79 11.74 -1.57
N GLU A 105 -9.48 11.86 -1.50
CA GLU A 105 -8.57 10.94 -2.16
C GLU A 105 -8.33 9.71 -1.25
N PRO A 106 -8.68 8.49 -1.68
CA PRO A 106 -8.48 7.30 -0.88
C PRO A 106 -6.98 6.95 -0.80
N THR A 107 -6.53 6.58 0.40
CA THR A 107 -5.18 6.02 0.60
C THR A 107 -5.07 4.63 -0.04
N LEU A 108 -6.12 3.82 0.07
CA LEU A 108 -6.23 2.49 -0.53
C LEU A 108 -7.56 2.31 -1.25
N VAL A 109 -7.55 1.56 -2.34
CA VAL A 109 -8.77 1.07 -3.00
C VAL A 109 -8.64 -0.43 -3.11
N ILE A 110 -9.49 -1.15 -2.40
CA ILE A 110 -9.35 -2.59 -2.17
C ILE A 110 -10.57 -3.28 -2.78
N PRO A 111 -10.42 -3.96 -3.92
CA PRO A 111 -11.46 -4.83 -4.45
C PRO A 111 -11.52 -6.12 -3.64
N LEU A 112 -12.68 -6.46 -3.10
CA LEU A 112 -12.92 -7.68 -2.32
C LEU A 112 -14.11 -8.45 -2.90
N SER A 113 -14.02 -9.79 -2.95
CA SER A 113 -15.18 -10.66 -3.17
C SER A 113 -16.08 -10.67 -1.93
N ASP A 114 -17.30 -11.18 -2.08
CA ASP A 114 -18.21 -11.34 -0.94
C ASP A 114 -17.60 -12.22 0.14
N ASP A 115 -16.98 -13.33 -0.24
CA ASP A 115 -16.25 -14.22 0.68
C ASP A 115 -15.17 -13.48 1.48
N ALA A 116 -14.40 -12.58 0.85
CA ALA A 116 -13.38 -11.79 1.56
C ALA A 116 -14.02 -10.87 2.58
N ILE A 117 -15.13 -10.20 2.20
CA ILE A 117 -15.86 -9.31 3.10
C ILE A 117 -16.41 -10.12 4.29
N PHE A 118 -17.09 -11.23 4.04
CA PHE A 118 -17.64 -12.11 5.10
C PHE A 118 -16.57 -12.65 6.04
N ASN A 119 -15.40 -13.02 5.52
CA ASN A 119 -14.29 -13.50 6.35
C ASN A 119 -13.58 -12.39 7.14
N THR A 120 -13.83 -11.11 6.84
CA THR A 120 -13.13 -10.00 7.51
C THR A 120 -13.39 -9.99 9.02
N VAL A 121 -14.59 -10.36 9.47
CA VAL A 121 -14.88 -10.46 10.92
C VAL A 121 -14.03 -11.54 11.57
N ARG A 122 -13.88 -12.70 10.91
CA ARG A 122 -13.17 -13.85 11.46
C ARG A 122 -11.69 -13.56 11.71
N PHE A 123 -11.05 -12.79 10.84
CA PHE A 123 -9.63 -12.42 10.96
C PHE A 123 -9.29 -11.56 12.18
N PHE A 124 -10.29 -11.00 12.86
CA PHE A 124 -10.07 -10.08 13.98
C PHE A 124 -10.87 -10.49 15.23
N GLU A 125 -11.61 -11.60 15.18
CA GLU A 125 -12.58 -11.98 16.21
C GLU A 125 -11.89 -12.48 17.49
N ASP A 126 -10.79 -13.21 17.36
CA ASP A 126 -9.99 -13.70 18.49
C ASP A 126 -9.02 -12.64 19.06
N GLY A 127 -8.97 -11.46 18.44
CA GLY A 127 -8.16 -10.32 18.84
C GLY A 127 -6.68 -10.42 18.47
N VAL A 128 -6.22 -11.50 17.82
CA VAL A 128 -4.81 -11.72 17.48
C VAL A 128 -4.67 -12.14 16.03
N ILE A 129 -4.02 -11.31 15.21
CA ILE A 129 -3.78 -11.63 13.81
C ILE A 129 -2.61 -12.61 13.70
N ASP A 130 -2.91 -13.86 13.34
CA ASP A 130 -1.91 -14.89 13.14
C ASP A 130 -1.19 -14.79 11.77
N ASP A 131 -0.19 -15.66 11.54
CA ASP A 131 0.57 -15.65 10.28
C ASP A 131 -0.29 -15.95 9.03
N ARG A 132 -1.38 -16.72 9.17
CA ARG A 132 -2.28 -17.06 8.07
C ARG A 132 -3.21 -15.90 7.77
N GLU A 133 -3.77 -15.29 8.80
CA GLU A 133 -4.65 -14.12 8.69
C GLU A 133 -3.90 -12.92 8.11
N GLU A 134 -2.70 -12.64 8.61
CA GLU A 134 -1.81 -11.62 8.05
C GLU A 134 -1.56 -11.88 6.57
N PHE A 135 -1.27 -13.13 6.18
CA PHE A 135 -1.07 -13.48 4.77
C PHE A 135 -2.33 -13.25 3.93
N LEU A 136 -3.51 -13.64 4.41
CA LEU A 136 -4.77 -13.48 3.66
C LEU A 136 -5.16 -12.01 3.51
N ILE A 137 -5.01 -11.21 4.56
CA ILE A 137 -5.23 -9.77 4.52
C ILE A 137 -4.25 -9.11 3.55
N VAL A 138 -2.96 -9.45 3.64
CA VAL A 138 -1.93 -8.91 2.74
C VAL A 138 -2.18 -9.38 1.32
N ASN A 139 -2.64 -10.61 1.09
CA ASN A 139 -2.97 -11.08 -0.25
C ASN A 139 -4.04 -10.22 -0.93
N GLY A 140 -5.13 -9.89 -0.21
CA GLY A 140 -6.17 -9.00 -0.74
C GLY A 140 -5.70 -7.57 -0.96
N THR A 141 -4.70 -7.11 -0.20
CA THR A 141 -4.21 -5.73 -0.25
C THR A 141 -2.89 -5.56 -1.00
N PHE A 142 -2.24 -6.62 -1.45
CA PHE A 142 -0.87 -6.56 -1.97
C PHE A 142 -0.75 -5.64 -3.18
N LYS A 143 -1.54 -5.90 -4.24
CA LYS A 143 -1.60 -5.04 -5.41
C LYS A 143 -2.12 -3.63 -5.09
N PRO A 144 -3.26 -3.44 -4.40
CA PRO A 144 -3.70 -2.12 -3.95
C PRO A 144 -2.65 -1.30 -3.20
N ALA A 145 -1.85 -1.95 -2.35
CA ALA A 145 -0.80 -1.33 -1.56
C ALA A 145 0.35 -0.84 -2.45
N TRP A 146 0.75 -1.61 -3.46
CA TRP A 146 1.72 -1.17 -4.47
C TRP A 146 1.17 0.01 -5.28
N GLU A 147 -0.04 -0.11 -5.83
CA GLU A 147 -0.68 0.98 -6.59
C GLU A 147 -0.82 2.27 -5.76
N ALA A 148 -1.12 2.16 -4.47
CA ALA A 148 -1.15 3.30 -3.54
C ALA A 148 0.24 3.90 -3.29
N SER A 149 1.24 3.06 -2.99
CA SER A 149 2.61 3.47 -2.70
C SER A 149 3.22 4.33 -3.81
N TYR A 150 2.86 4.04 -5.06
CA TYR A 150 3.38 4.76 -6.22
C TYR A 150 2.65 6.06 -6.55
N ARG A 151 1.49 6.31 -5.93
CA ARG A 151 0.73 7.55 -6.11
C ARG A 151 1.26 8.71 -5.27
N ILE A 152 2.06 8.45 -4.23
CA ILE A 152 2.54 9.52 -3.36
C ILE A 152 3.57 10.42 -4.06
N PRO A 153 3.55 11.76 -3.84
CA PRO A 153 4.46 12.70 -4.48
C PRO A 153 5.95 12.40 -4.25
N GLU A 154 6.32 11.87 -3.09
CA GLU A 154 7.71 11.57 -2.75
C GLU A 154 8.33 10.55 -3.70
N ILE A 155 7.59 9.50 -4.05
CA ILE A 155 8.03 8.46 -5.01
C ILE A 155 8.08 9.00 -6.45
N GLN A 156 7.51 10.19 -6.69
CA GLN A 156 7.63 10.91 -7.97
C GLN A 156 8.94 11.70 -8.08
N SER A 157 9.73 11.86 -7.01
CA SER A 157 11.10 12.36 -7.11
C SER A 157 12.05 11.33 -7.72
N ARG A 158 12.85 11.74 -8.72
CA ARG A 158 13.84 10.86 -9.34
C ARG A 158 14.91 10.42 -8.34
N TRP A 159 15.31 11.32 -7.45
CA TRP A 159 16.32 11.04 -6.45
C TRP A 159 15.88 9.94 -5.48
N ILE A 160 14.66 10.04 -4.95
CA ILE A 160 14.09 9.02 -4.05
C ILE A 160 13.99 7.67 -4.76
N ARG A 161 13.48 7.63 -6.01
CA ARG A 161 13.40 6.37 -6.77
C ARG A 161 14.75 5.73 -7.00
N LYS A 162 15.75 6.51 -7.39
CA LYS A 162 17.11 6.01 -7.62
C LYS A 162 17.69 5.43 -6.34
N PHE A 163 17.53 6.12 -5.21
CA PHE A 163 18.01 5.66 -3.91
C PHE A 163 17.32 4.35 -3.49
N MET A 164 15.99 4.29 -3.60
CA MET A 164 15.20 3.10 -3.28
C MET A 164 15.32 1.98 -4.32
N LYS A 165 16.07 2.20 -5.41
CA LYS A 165 16.26 1.28 -6.54
C LYS A 165 14.92 0.80 -7.14
N LEU A 166 14.04 1.77 -7.40
CA LEU A 166 12.73 1.57 -8.02
C LEU A 166 12.73 1.92 -9.52
N GLU A 167 13.91 2.01 -10.14
CA GLU A 167 14.04 2.30 -11.57
C GLU A 167 13.93 1.01 -12.39
N GLY A 168 13.15 1.06 -13.48
CA GLY A 168 12.94 -0.06 -14.39
C GLY A 168 11.82 -1.02 -13.98
N LEU A 169 11.71 -2.13 -14.70
CA LEU A 169 10.74 -3.20 -14.44
C LEU A 169 11.17 -4.02 -13.23
N MET A 170 10.27 -4.16 -12.26
CA MET A 170 10.45 -4.96 -11.05
C MET A 170 9.41 -6.07 -10.99
N HIS A 171 9.83 -7.23 -10.49
CA HIS A 171 8.95 -8.32 -10.13
C HIS A 171 8.86 -8.39 -8.61
N VAL A 172 7.65 -8.49 -8.08
CA VAL A 172 7.41 -8.60 -6.64
C VAL A 172 6.43 -9.75 -6.37
N THR A 173 6.80 -10.63 -5.46
CA THR A 173 6.02 -11.82 -5.11
C THR A 173 5.72 -11.81 -3.61
N LEU A 174 4.48 -12.10 -3.23
CA LEU A 174 4.12 -12.41 -1.84
C LEU A 174 4.43 -13.90 -1.58
N LEU A 175 5.31 -14.16 -0.62
CA LEU A 175 5.71 -15.51 -0.23
C LEU A 175 4.56 -16.24 0.46
N ASN A 176 4.28 -17.46 -0.02
CA ASN A 176 3.30 -18.38 0.54
C ASN A 176 3.93 -19.74 0.84
N GLU A 177 4.97 -19.76 1.67
CA GLU A 177 5.75 -20.98 1.97
C GLU A 177 4.89 -22.07 2.63
N LYS A 178 3.91 -21.66 3.45
CA LYS A 178 2.96 -22.54 4.14
C LYS A 178 1.79 -22.99 3.25
N LYS A 179 1.78 -22.60 1.97
CA LYS A 179 0.76 -22.99 0.97
C LYS A 179 -0.68 -22.69 1.42
N TYR A 180 -0.89 -21.52 2.03
CA TYR A 180 -2.22 -21.09 2.41
C TYR A 180 -3.14 -20.99 1.20
N GLU A 181 -4.36 -21.49 1.38
CA GLU A 181 -5.39 -21.51 0.35
C GLU A 181 -6.40 -20.38 0.55
N TYR A 182 -6.92 -19.89 -0.57
CA TYR A 182 -8.06 -19.00 -0.64
C TYR A 182 -8.98 -19.52 -1.74
N GLN A 183 -10.27 -19.71 -1.43
CA GLN A 183 -11.25 -20.31 -2.35
C GLN A 183 -10.79 -21.66 -2.96
N GLY A 184 -10.17 -22.51 -2.12
CA GLY A 184 -9.73 -23.86 -2.51
C GLY A 184 -8.52 -23.91 -3.45
N LYS A 185 -7.76 -22.81 -3.59
CA LYS A 185 -6.52 -22.75 -4.38
C LYS A 185 -5.39 -22.16 -3.57
N VAL A 186 -4.20 -22.73 -3.72
CA VAL A 186 -2.96 -22.15 -3.16
C VAL A 186 -2.77 -20.78 -3.79
N VAL A 187 -2.72 -19.77 -2.93
CA VAL A 187 -2.62 -18.37 -3.36
C VAL A 187 -1.21 -18.09 -3.86
N LYS A 188 -1.13 -17.48 -5.04
CA LYS A 188 0.09 -16.93 -5.59
C LYS A 188 -0.17 -15.48 -5.99
N ASN A 189 0.53 -14.54 -5.36
CA ASN A 189 0.41 -13.14 -5.67
C ASN A 189 1.73 -12.63 -6.22
N GLU A 190 1.76 -12.39 -7.52
CA GLU A 190 2.92 -12.00 -8.30
C GLU A 190 2.56 -10.76 -9.08
N LEU A 191 3.42 -9.75 -9.02
CA LEU A 191 3.19 -8.49 -9.70
C LEU A 191 4.42 -8.07 -10.50
N SER A 192 4.15 -7.51 -11.68
CA SER A 192 5.09 -6.70 -12.44
C SER A 192 4.80 -5.23 -12.18
N VAL A 193 5.84 -4.49 -11.80
CA VAL A 193 5.77 -3.06 -11.48
C VAL A 193 6.73 -2.31 -12.38
N VAL A 194 6.25 -1.31 -13.10
CA VAL A 194 7.08 -0.48 -13.97
C VAL A 194 6.59 0.96 -13.99
N ARG A 195 7.52 1.90 -14.20
CA ARG A 195 7.20 3.30 -14.46
C ARG A 195 7.33 3.59 -15.95
N VAL A 196 6.27 4.12 -16.57
CA VAL A 196 6.23 4.53 -17.99
C VAL A 196 5.64 5.94 -18.04
N ASP A 197 6.31 6.88 -18.69
CA ASP A 197 5.83 8.27 -18.90
C ASP A 197 5.29 8.99 -17.65
N ASN A 198 5.96 8.81 -16.51
CA ASN A 198 5.59 9.32 -15.18
C ASN A 198 4.39 8.65 -14.51
N GLU A 199 3.81 7.64 -15.13
CA GLU A 199 2.80 6.79 -14.51
C GLU A 199 3.44 5.48 -14.02
N TRP A 200 2.86 4.92 -12.97
CA TRP A 200 3.23 3.60 -12.49
C TRP A 200 2.16 2.60 -12.88
N LEU A 201 2.61 1.49 -13.43
CA LEU A 201 1.76 0.40 -13.87
C LEU A 201 2.07 -0.83 -13.01
N VAL A 202 1.02 -1.43 -12.45
CA VAL A 202 1.09 -2.62 -11.60
C VAL A 202 0.19 -3.70 -12.22
N PHE A 203 0.81 -4.77 -12.69
CA PHE A 203 0.15 -5.87 -13.39
C PHE A 203 0.21 -7.14 -12.56
N ASN A 204 -0.78 -8.01 -12.71
CA ASN A 204 -0.71 -9.37 -12.18
C ASN A 204 0.23 -10.20 -13.06
N GLY A 205 0.99 -11.10 -12.45
CA GLY A 205 1.95 -11.96 -13.13
C GLY A 205 3.37 -11.38 -13.21
N LEU A 206 4.33 -12.25 -13.53
CA LEU A 206 5.75 -11.90 -13.70
C LEU A 206 6.08 -11.69 -15.18
N GLU A 207 5.59 -10.58 -15.72
CA GLU A 207 5.75 -10.24 -17.13
C GLU A 207 7.12 -9.59 -17.43
N GLY A 208 7.74 -9.97 -18.56
CA GLY A 208 8.97 -9.36 -19.07
C GLY A 208 10.26 -9.71 -18.31
N LEU A 209 11.36 -9.00 -18.65
CA LEU A 209 12.68 -9.19 -18.03
C LEU A 209 12.93 -8.12 -16.95
N PRO A 210 12.89 -8.48 -15.66
CA PRO A 210 13.01 -7.51 -14.60
C PRO A 210 14.47 -7.09 -14.36
N VAL A 211 14.65 -5.83 -13.98
CA VAL A 211 15.89 -5.32 -13.40
C VAL A 211 16.09 -5.92 -12.01
N SER A 212 15.01 -6.11 -11.24
CA SER A 212 15.07 -6.73 -9.90
C SER A 212 13.85 -7.59 -9.57
N ARG A 213 14.08 -8.61 -8.76
CA ARG A 213 13.04 -9.51 -8.23
C ARG A 213 13.03 -9.43 -6.70
N MET A 214 11.87 -9.28 -6.09
CA MET A 214 11.68 -9.34 -4.65
C MET A 214 10.66 -10.41 -4.28
N ALA A 215 10.97 -11.21 -3.27
CA ALA A 215 10.04 -12.11 -2.62
C ALA A 215 9.84 -11.64 -1.17
N LEU A 216 8.61 -11.28 -0.82
CA LEU A 216 8.26 -10.59 0.42
C LEU A 216 7.41 -11.51 1.28
N SER A 217 7.74 -11.65 2.56
CA SER A 217 6.76 -12.14 3.53
C SER A 217 5.61 -11.13 3.69
N ALA A 218 4.48 -11.57 4.24
CA ALA A 218 3.37 -10.66 4.54
C ALA A 218 3.82 -9.49 5.45
N LYS A 219 4.63 -9.80 6.48
CA LYS A 219 5.22 -8.82 7.40
C LYS A 219 6.14 -7.82 6.67
N ASP A 220 6.95 -8.28 5.72
CA ASP A 220 7.82 -7.41 4.91
C ASP A 220 7.00 -6.47 4.01
N ALA A 221 5.95 -6.99 3.37
CA ALA A 221 5.08 -6.21 2.51
C ALA A 221 4.39 -5.08 3.30
N VAL A 222 3.83 -5.39 4.47
CA VAL A 222 3.21 -4.39 5.36
C VAL A 222 4.23 -3.38 5.87
N ALA A 223 5.42 -3.83 6.29
CA ALA A 223 6.46 -2.93 6.77
C ALA A 223 6.92 -1.95 5.68
N MET A 224 7.20 -2.44 4.46
CA MET A 224 7.57 -1.58 3.33
C MET A 224 6.45 -0.60 2.96
N TYR A 225 5.20 -1.07 2.96
CA TYR A 225 4.05 -0.22 2.71
C TYR A 225 3.94 0.91 3.74
N LYS A 226 4.05 0.60 5.04
CA LYS A 226 4.01 1.61 6.12
C LYS A 226 5.15 2.63 6.01
N LEU A 227 6.36 2.19 5.68
CA LEU A 227 7.49 3.09 5.45
C LEU A 227 7.20 4.10 4.33
N ILE A 228 6.50 3.70 3.27
CA ILE A 228 6.15 4.59 2.16
C ILE A 228 4.94 5.46 2.51
N MET A 229 3.80 4.83 2.80
CA MET A 229 2.51 5.51 2.87
C MET A 229 2.29 6.30 4.16
N ARG A 230 2.92 5.89 5.26
CA ARG A 230 2.82 6.56 6.55
C ARG A 230 4.05 7.42 6.80
N ASP A 231 5.23 6.82 6.76
CA ASP A 231 6.44 7.49 7.27
C ASP A 231 7.02 8.47 6.24
N LEU A 232 7.26 8.02 5.01
CA LEU A 232 7.85 8.85 3.97
C LEU A 232 6.94 10.04 3.60
N LYS A 233 5.64 9.77 3.48
CA LYS A 233 4.61 10.80 3.24
C LYS A 233 4.54 11.87 4.34
N ARG A 234 4.90 11.53 5.58
CA ARG A 234 4.84 12.45 6.75
C ARG A 234 6.19 13.08 7.09
N ALA A 235 7.29 12.58 6.50
CA ALA A 235 8.64 13.06 6.78
C ALA A 235 8.80 14.53 6.37
N LYS A 236 9.22 15.36 7.32
CA LYS A 236 9.36 16.82 7.17
C LYS A 236 10.80 17.22 6.84
N SER A 237 11.78 16.39 7.19
CA SER A 237 13.19 16.67 6.97
C SER A 237 13.87 15.68 6.03
N VAL A 238 15.00 16.09 5.45
CA VAL A 238 15.85 15.22 4.62
C VAL A 238 16.42 14.06 5.45
N SER A 239 16.79 14.32 6.72
CA SER A 239 17.33 13.28 7.61
C SER A 239 16.31 12.16 7.87
N GLU A 240 15.05 12.53 8.16
CA GLU A 240 13.96 11.56 8.32
C GLU A 240 13.74 10.75 7.04
N LYS A 241 13.70 11.41 5.88
CA LYS A 241 13.56 10.72 4.59
C LYS A 241 14.71 9.73 4.36
N MET A 242 15.95 10.10 4.68
CA MET A 242 17.11 9.22 4.56
C MET A 242 17.02 8.02 5.48
N GLU A 243 16.58 8.21 6.73
CA GLU A 243 16.38 7.09 7.66
C GLU A 243 15.34 6.10 7.14
N ILE A 244 14.18 6.60 6.69
CA ILE A 244 13.10 5.78 6.13
C ILE A 244 13.57 5.01 4.90
N MET A 245 14.29 5.67 3.99
CA MET A 245 14.84 5.01 2.81
C MET A 245 15.92 3.97 3.16
N ASN A 246 16.70 4.19 4.21
CA ASN A 246 17.65 3.19 4.71
C ASN A 246 16.93 1.97 5.30
N GLN A 247 15.86 2.17 6.07
CA GLN A 247 15.03 1.08 6.58
C GLN A 247 14.38 0.30 5.43
N PHE A 248 13.85 1.00 4.44
CA PHE A 248 13.33 0.38 3.21
C PHE A 248 14.41 -0.44 2.50
N GLY A 249 15.62 0.11 2.36
CA GLY A 249 16.77 -0.57 1.76
C GLY A 249 17.16 -1.87 2.48
N LYS A 250 17.05 -1.91 3.81
CA LYS A 250 17.29 -3.12 4.62
C LYS A 250 16.24 -4.21 4.38
N ILE A 251 14.96 -3.85 4.28
CA ILE A 251 13.90 -4.81 3.96
C ILE A 251 14.09 -5.30 2.52
N ARG A 252 14.32 -4.38 1.59
CA ARG A 252 14.56 -4.70 0.19
C ARG A 252 15.74 -5.66 0.03
N SER A 253 16.87 -5.43 0.70
CA SER A 253 18.06 -6.27 0.53
C SER A 253 17.84 -7.72 0.99
N ARG A 254 17.08 -7.95 2.06
CA ARG A 254 16.72 -9.32 2.49
C ARG A 254 15.70 -10.00 1.57
N CYS A 255 14.83 -9.23 0.93
CA CYS A 255 13.81 -9.74 0.02
C CYS A 255 14.30 -9.93 -1.42
N LEU A 256 15.50 -9.45 -1.77
CA LEU A 256 16.04 -9.58 -3.12
C LEU A 256 16.33 -11.05 -3.47
N VAL A 257 15.73 -11.52 -4.56
CA VAL A 257 16.05 -12.83 -5.12
C VAL A 257 17.36 -12.72 -5.89
N LYS A 258 18.38 -13.46 -5.45
CA LYS A 258 19.67 -13.53 -6.16
C LYS A 258 19.44 -14.17 -7.53
N LYS A 259 20.03 -13.56 -8.56
CA LYS A 259 20.09 -14.13 -9.92
C LYS A 259 21.06 -15.30 -9.95
#